data_AF-A0A7Y6PIN5-F1
#
_entry.id   AF-A0A7Y6PIN5-F1
#
_cell.length_a   1.000
_cell.length_b   1.000
_cell.length_c   1.000
_cell.angle_alpha   90.00
_cell.angle_beta   90.00
_cell.angle_gamma   90.00
#
_symmetry.space_group_name_H-M   'P 1'
#
loop_
_entity.id
_entity.type
_entity.pdbx_description
1 polymer ?
#
loop_
_entity_poly.entity_id
_entity_poly.type
_entity_poly.pdbx_seq_one_letter_code
_entity_poly.pdbx_strand_id
1 'polypeptide(L)'
;MIRLDGKLEKGRDVSLAGAHCRGWNERSVGICYIGGLDANGRPADTRTNAQKRVLYQIIMDLQWEYNILQVLGHRDTSPDLNGDGVIEPYEYVKV
;
A
#
# COMPACT_ATOMS: atom_id res chain seq x y z
N MET A 1 7.90 -3.80 5.20
CA MET A 1 8.56 -3.22 4.03
C MET A 1 9.28 -4.32 3.25
N ILE A 2 9.09 -4.39 1.94
CA ILE A 2 9.64 -5.43 1.09
C ILE A 2 10.84 -4.87 0.30
N ARG A 3 12.05 -5.35 0.60
CA ARG A 3 13.28 -4.95 -0.10
C ARG A 3 13.33 -5.53 -1.52
N LEU A 4 14.25 -5.02 -2.34
CA LEU A 4 14.38 -5.40 -3.76
C LEU A 4 14.60 -6.90 -3.98
N ASP A 5 15.30 -7.55 -3.05
CA ASP A 5 15.57 -9.00 -3.02
C ASP A 5 14.38 -9.83 -2.50
N GLY A 6 13.29 -9.19 -2.09
CA GLY A 6 12.12 -9.83 -1.50
C GLY A 6 12.21 -9.99 0.03
N LYS A 7 13.30 -9.59 0.69
CA LYS A 7 13.38 -9.64 2.15
C LYS A 7 12.27 -8.77 2.76
N LEU A 8 11.44 -9.39 3.60
CA LEU A 8 10.44 -8.70 4.40
C LEU A 8 11.08 -8.18 5.69
N GLU A 9 10.98 -6.87 5.89
CA GLU A 9 11.31 -6.22 7.15
C GLU A 9 10.03 -5.74 7.83
N LYS A 10 9.76 -6.27 9.03
CA LYS A 10 8.62 -5.86 9.84
C LYS A 10 8.83 -4.43 10.34
N GLY A 11 7.80 -3.61 10.18
CA GLY A 11 7.76 -2.25 10.68
C GLY A 11 7.06 -2.20 12.03
N ARG A 12 6.15 -1.23 12.19
CA ARG A 12 5.24 -1.17 13.33
C ARG A 12 4.44 -2.46 13.45
N ASP A 13 4.19 -2.89 14.68
CA ASP A 13 3.35 -4.06 14.96
C ASP A 13 1.93 -3.87 14.42
N VAL A 14 1.33 -4.95 13.91
CA VAL A 14 0.01 -4.93 13.27
C VAL A 14 -1.13 -4.60 14.25
N SER A 15 -0.92 -4.81 15.55
CA SER A 15 -1.87 -4.45 16.61
C SER A 15 -1.86 -2.96 16.96
N LEU A 16 -0.89 -2.19 16.46
CA LEU A 16 -0.73 -0.76 16.76
C LEU A 16 -1.18 0.10 15.59
N ALA A 17 -1.80 1.25 15.88
CA ALA A 17 -2.20 2.21 14.86
C ALA A 17 -0.99 2.68 14.02
N GLY A 18 -1.19 2.72 12.70
CA GLY A 18 -0.19 3.09 11.70
C GLY A 18 0.09 4.60 11.61
N ALA A 19 0.96 4.96 10.68
CA ALA A 19 1.24 6.35 10.28
C ALA A 19 1.55 6.41 8.78
N HIS A 20 0.79 5.64 7.99
CA HIS A 20 0.98 5.43 6.54
C HIS A 20 -0.09 6.12 5.69
N CYS A 21 -1.30 6.30 6.22
CA CYS A 21 -2.41 6.90 5.51
C CYS A 21 -3.35 7.63 6.49
N ARG A 22 -3.35 8.96 6.44
CA ARG A 22 -4.28 9.80 7.20
C ARG A 22 -5.73 9.36 6.93
N GLY A 23 -6.55 9.32 7.97
CA GLY A 23 -7.93 8.81 7.92
C GLY A 23 -8.07 7.27 7.94
N TRP A 24 -6.96 6.52 7.77
CA TRP A 24 -6.99 5.05 7.66
C TRP A 24 -6.06 4.32 8.64
N ASN A 25 -5.16 5.04 9.31
CA ASN A 25 -4.10 4.50 10.18
C ASN A 25 -4.59 3.53 11.27
N GLU A 26 -5.78 3.77 11.85
CA GLU A 26 -6.31 2.98 12.97
C GLU A 26 -7.04 1.70 12.51
N ARG A 27 -7.40 1.61 11.23
CA ARG A 27 -8.24 0.54 10.68
C ARG A 27 -7.62 -0.20 9.49
N SER A 28 -6.33 -0.01 9.25
CA SER A 28 -5.64 -0.62 8.11
C SER A 28 -4.18 -0.96 8.43
N VAL A 29 -3.66 -1.98 7.76
CA VAL A 29 -2.24 -2.35 7.80
C VAL A 29 -1.55 -1.83 6.55
N GLY A 30 -0.47 -1.06 6.72
CA GLY A 30 0.32 -0.52 5.61
C GLY A 30 1.40 -1.49 5.14
N ILE A 31 1.34 -1.92 3.87
CA ILE A 31 2.40 -2.69 3.21
C ILE A 31 3.12 -1.79 2.20
N CYS A 32 4.44 -1.71 2.31
CA CYS A 32 5.28 -0.92 1.41
C CYS A 32 6.36 -1.81 0.77
N TYR A 33 6.73 -1.50 -0.47
CA TYR A 33 7.89 -2.05 -1.16
C TYR A 33 8.86 -0.92 -1.53
N ILE A 34 10.15 -1.23 -1.61
CA ILE A 34 11.17 -0.27 -2.08
C ILE A 34 11.08 -0.11 -3.60
N GLY A 35 10.99 1.14 -4.07
CA GLY A 35 10.91 1.50 -5.48
C GLY A 35 9.74 2.44 -5.75
N GLY A 36 9.26 2.42 -7.00
CA GLY A 36 8.11 3.18 -7.48
C GLY A 36 8.44 4.32 -8.43
N LEU A 37 9.73 4.59 -8.70
CA LEU A 37 10.20 5.65 -9.59
C LEU A 37 11.18 5.11 -10.63
N ASP A 38 11.14 5.66 -11.85
CA ASP A 38 12.16 5.44 -12.89
C ASP A 38 13.44 6.28 -12.63
N ALA A 39 14.44 6.15 -13.51
CA ALA A 39 15.71 6.88 -13.38
C ALA A 39 15.57 8.43 -13.46
N ASN A 40 14.44 8.93 -13.96
CA ASN A 40 14.11 10.35 -14.03
C ASN A 40 13.22 10.81 -12.86
N GLY A 41 12.96 9.95 -11.88
CA GLY A 41 12.10 10.26 -10.74
C GLY A 41 10.60 10.25 -11.06
N ARG A 42 10.18 9.67 -12.20
CA ARG A 42 8.76 9.59 -12.59
C ARG A 42 8.14 8.29 -12.05
N PRO A 43 6.85 8.29 -11.66
CA PRO A 43 6.18 7.08 -11.21
C PRO A 43 6.28 5.93 -12.23
N ALA A 44 6.75 4.76 -11.77
CA ALA A 44 6.89 3.57 -12.59
C ALA A 44 6.80 2.29 -11.75
N ASP A 45 6.21 1.22 -12.30
CA ASP A 45 6.27 -0.10 -11.66
C ASP A 45 7.68 -0.68 -11.78
N THR A 46 8.41 -0.61 -10.68
CA THR A 46 9.79 -1.11 -10.55
C THR A 46 9.86 -2.33 -9.62
N ARG A 47 8.72 -2.95 -9.29
CA ARG A 47 8.69 -4.12 -8.42
C ARG A 47 9.41 -5.30 -9.06
N THR A 48 10.31 -5.92 -8.31
CA THR A 48 10.96 -7.17 -8.73
C THR A 48 10.00 -8.35 -8.60
N ASN A 49 10.30 -9.46 -9.28
CA ASN A 49 9.53 -10.71 -9.13
C ASN A 49 9.57 -11.24 -7.68
N ALA A 50 10.69 -11.05 -6.97
CA ALA A 50 10.79 -11.42 -5.57
C ALA A 50 9.85 -10.57 -4.70
N GLN A 51 9.80 -9.26 -4.93
CA GLN A 51 8.86 -8.36 -4.25
C GLN A 51 7.41 -8.74 -4.51
N LYS A 52 7.04 -9.02 -5.77
CA LYS A 52 5.67 -9.40 -6.16
C LYS A 52 5.23 -10.68 -5.43
N ARG A 53 6.07 -11.72 -5.40
CA ARG A 53 5.76 -12.97 -4.68
C ARG A 53 5.52 -12.73 -3.19
N VAL A 54 6.41 -12.00 -2.53
CA VAL A 54 6.31 -11.74 -1.09
C VAL A 54 5.12 -10.83 -0.77
N LEU A 55 4.83 -9.84 -1.62
CA LEU A 55 3.65 -8.98 -1.50
C LEU A 55 2.36 -9.80 -1.54
N TYR A 56 2.23 -10.71 -2.51
CA TYR A 56 1.07 -11.62 -2.60
C TYR A 56 0.93 -12.49 -1.37
N GLN A 57 2.02 -13.09 -0.89
CA GLN A 57 1.98 -13.95 0.30
C GLN A 57 1.50 -13.17 1.54
N ILE A 58 2.08 -12.00 1.81
CA ILE A 58 1.72 -11.19 2.99
C ILE A 58 0.26 -10.73 2.92
N ILE A 59 -0.23 -10.36 1.73
CA ILE A 59 -1.64 -10.00 1.55
C ILE A 59 -2.53 -11.17 1.95
N MET A 60 -2.28 -12.38 1.43
CA MET A 60 -3.07 -13.56 1.76
C MET A 60 -3.00 -13.90 3.25
N ASP A 61 -1.82 -13.87 3.84
CA ASP A 61 -1.62 -14.17 5.27
C ASP A 61 -2.42 -13.20 6.15
N LEU A 62 -2.34 -11.89 5.87
CA LEU A 62 -3.07 -10.87 6.63
C LEU A 62 -4.58 -10.94 6.41
N GLN A 63 -5.03 -11.21 5.17
CA GLN A 63 -6.45 -11.38 4.88
C GLN A 63 -7.03 -12.56 5.67
N TRP A 64 -6.30 -13.68 5.72
CA TRP A 64 -6.72 -14.86 6.47
C TRP A 64 -6.69 -14.62 7.98
N GLU A 65 -5.57 -14.11 8.51
CA GLU A 65 -5.36 -13.96 9.96
C GLU A 65 -6.30 -12.93 10.59
N TYR A 66 -6.62 -11.84 9.87
CA TYR A 66 -7.40 -10.71 10.39
C TYR A 66 -8.75 -10.54 9.71
N ASN A 67 -9.19 -11.50 8.89
CA ASN A 67 -10.44 -11.47 8.14
C ASN A 67 -10.62 -10.18 7.31
N ILE A 68 -9.55 -9.73 6.64
CA ILE A 68 -9.54 -8.48 5.86
C ILE A 68 -10.16 -8.72 4.49
N LEU A 69 -11.27 -8.03 4.20
CA LEU A 69 -12.03 -8.22 2.96
C LEU A 69 -11.49 -7.40 1.77
N GLN A 70 -10.77 -6.31 2.04
CA GLN A 70 -10.39 -5.34 1.01
C GLN A 70 -8.88 -5.12 0.97
N VAL A 71 -8.35 -5.07 -0.25
CA VAL A 71 -6.98 -4.69 -0.54
C VAL A 71 -7.04 -3.46 -1.43
N LEU A 72 -6.52 -2.34 -0.94
CA LEU A 72 -6.59 -1.05 -1.60
C LEU A 72 -5.18 -0.54 -1.91
N GLY A 73 -5.01 0.12 -3.05
CA GLY A 73 -3.86 0.97 -3.29
C GLY A 73 -3.93 2.21 -2.40
N HIS A 74 -2.78 2.79 -2.05
CA HIS A 74 -2.78 4.05 -1.27
C HIS A 74 -3.53 5.15 -2.01
N ARG A 75 -3.55 5.16 -3.35
CA ARG A 75 -4.37 6.07 -4.16
C ARG A 75 -5.86 5.95 -3.87
N ASP A 76 -6.38 4.72 -3.79
CA ASP A 76 -7.81 4.42 -3.71
C ASP A 76 -8.45 4.89 -2.38
N THR A 77 -7.63 5.30 -1.41
CA THR A 77 -8.11 5.89 -0.15
C THR A 77 -8.35 7.39 -0.20
N SER A 78 -8.08 8.02 -1.34
CA SER A 78 -8.42 9.42 -1.58
C SER A 78 -9.92 9.58 -1.82
N PRO A 79 -10.50 10.72 -1.41
CA PRO A 79 -11.89 11.01 -1.71
C PRO A 79 -12.06 11.27 -3.21
N ASP A 80 -13.21 10.87 -3.73
CA ASP A 80 -13.73 11.35 -5.02
C ASP A 80 -14.30 12.76 -4.80
N LEU A 81 -13.58 13.78 -5.27
CA LEU A 81 -13.91 15.18 -5.07
C LEU A 81 -14.92 15.69 -6.09
N ASN A 82 -14.98 15.07 -7.27
CA ASN A 82 -15.87 15.50 -8.36
C ASN A 82 -17.15 14.63 -8.48
N GLY A 83 -17.18 13.46 -7.84
CA GLY A 83 -18.31 12.54 -7.79
C GLY A 83 -18.50 11.66 -9.03
N ASP A 84 -17.48 11.51 -9.88
CA ASP A 84 -17.55 10.72 -11.12
C ASP A 84 -17.20 9.22 -10.94
N GLY A 85 -16.78 8.84 -9.73
CA GLY A 85 -16.41 7.48 -9.36
C GLY A 85 -14.98 7.07 -9.72
N VAL A 86 -14.16 7.99 -10.25
CA VAL A 86 -12.77 7.75 -10.66
C VAL A 86 -11.83 8.67 -9.90
N ILE A 87 -10.92 8.09 -9.13
CA ILE A 87 -9.92 8.86 -8.39
C ILE A 87 -8.79 9.33 -9.31
N GLU A 88 -8.82 10.61 -9.67
CA GLU A 88 -7.90 11.25 -10.62
C GLU A 88 -6.68 11.92 -9.94
N PRO A 89 -5.58 12.20 -10.67
CA PRO A 89 -4.35 12.72 -10.06
C PRO A 89 -4.46 13.98 -9.21
N TYR A 90 -5.38 14.90 -9.54
CA TYR A 90 -5.60 16.10 -8.74
C TYR A 90 -6.35 15.82 -7.43
N GLU A 91 -6.91 14.62 -7.27
CA GLU A 91 -7.65 14.17 -6.09
C GLU A 91 -6.82 13.31 -5.16
N TYR A 92 -5.51 13.11 -5.43
CA TYR A 92 -4.60 12.30 -4.60
C TYR A 92 -4.23 13.00 -3.27
N VAL A 93 -5.25 13.32 -2.49
CA VAL A 93 -5.19 13.95 -1.17
C VAL A 93 -5.59 12.94 -0.10
N LYS A 94 -5.08 13.13 1.13
CA LYS A 94 -5.47 12.34 2.30
C LYS A 94 -6.12 13.25 3.33
N VAL A 95 -7.38 12.97 3.64
CA VAL A 95 -8.21 13.74 4.58
C VAL A 95 -8.32 13.03 5.92
#